data_AF-G7ZF11-F1
#
_entry.id   AF-G7ZF11-F1
#
_cell.length_a   1.000
_cell.length_b   1.000
_cell.length_c   1.000
_cell.angle_alpha   90.00
_cell.angle_beta   90.00
_cell.angle_gamma   90.00
#
_symmetry.space_group_name_H-M   'P 1'
#
loop_
_entity.id
_entity.type
_entity.pdbx_description
1 polymer ?
#
loop_
_entity_poly.entity_id
_entity_poly.type
_entity_poly.pdbx_seq_one_letter_code
_entity_poly.pdbx_strand_id
1 'polypeptide(L)'
;MSDTLPSRSNDFAQTFNTAHGEAGLGRVSIAHILQRIQAEPNFLFSEEFRQGGGQCPFHAGKTEGAPEGAKDGAPPIPQDDADKVAVNSLLALLFNRLRDHIAAKLPFDDEGRPMLPIPPRSPHGLDPADRAAMAAAEPDVLCSVLRDATCHLLDGLITGWAVDLVHEEEYFRSQGTGAISLEAAATFVLRSVLEHSPLYQRAGYDMLSITKTGSHTAIHICWALVEAAPLLVPGRDAAFYDDLVHRSLKQIVPLSMASLGMLVHYMEESGIEPADGLAVHRLPKDQTAFVLDGNGLIRLNADPIVTFAKPGERYYTGCPAFYTTNLIKLYLDIVAGLALEYSVYDRLQEG
;
A
#
# COMPACT_ATOMS: atom_id res chain seq x y z
N MET A 1 9.01 10.35 37.56
CA MET A 1 8.10 9.24 37.22
C MET A 1 7.32 9.72 36.02
N SER A 2 7.57 9.14 34.85
CA SER A 2 6.91 9.53 33.59
C SER A 2 5.54 8.87 33.57
N ASP A 3 4.48 9.68 33.69
CA ASP A 3 3.11 9.27 33.43
C ASP A 3 2.96 9.02 31.93
N THR A 4 3.43 7.87 31.47
CA THR A 4 3.05 7.34 30.17
C THR A 4 1.62 6.85 30.32
N LEU A 5 0.67 7.72 29.96
CA LEU A 5 -0.72 7.31 29.74
C LEU A 5 -0.70 6.06 28.85
N PRO A 6 -1.39 4.98 29.22
CA PRO A 6 -1.45 3.79 28.39
C PRO A 6 -2.14 4.14 27.07
N SER A 7 -1.32 4.42 26.07
CA SER A 7 -1.76 4.60 24.69
C SER A 7 -2.37 3.28 24.23
N ARG A 8 -3.63 3.33 23.76
CA ARG A 8 -4.30 2.13 23.25
C ARG A 8 -3.73 1.83 21.88
N SER A 9 -3.72 0.55 21.52
CA SER A 9 -3.35 0.03 20.18
C SER A 9 -4.11 0.72 19.00
N ASN A 10 -5.13 1.53 19.27
CA ASN A 10 -5.95 2.20 18.26
C ASN A 10 -5.77 3.73 18.19
N ASP A 11 -4.86 4.32 18.98
CA ASP A 11 -4.77 5.79 19.08
C ASP A 11 -4.35 6.42 17.74
N PHE A 12 -3.37 5.84 17.03
CA PHE A 12 -2.96 6.34 15.72
C PHE A 12 -4.13 6.34 14.73
N ALA A 13 -4.81 5.20 14.57
CA ALA A 13 -5.93 5.09 13.64
C ALA A 13 -7.06 6.08 13.96
N GLN A 14 -7.34 6.33 15.24
CA GLN A 14 -8.34 7.31 15.67
C GLN A 14 -7.90 8.74 15.35
N THR A 15 -6.69 9.14 15.77
CA THR A 15 -6.15 10.48 15.48
C THR A 15 -6.11 10.75 13.99
N PHE A 16 -5.70 9.75 13.21
CA PHE A 16 -5.60 9.88 11.77
C PHE A 16 -6.97 10.01 11.11
N ASN A 17 -7.98 9.25 11.54
CA ASN A 17 -9.36 9.44 11.07
C ASN A 17 -9.92 10.83 11.44
N THR A 18 -9.61 11.34 12.64
CA THR A 18 -9.98 12.69 13.06
C THR A 18 -9.35 13.74 12.14
N ALA A 19 -8.05 13.65 11.87
CA ALA A 19 -7.34 14.57 10.99
C ALA A 19 -7.90 14.55 9.55
N HIS A 20 -8.32 13.40 9.01
CA HIS A 20 -9.05 13.35 7.74
C HIS A 20 -10.38 14.12 7.82
N GLY A 21 -11.13 13.95 8.90
CA GLY A 21 -12.38 14.69 9.12
C GLY A 21 -12.18 16.21 9.20
N GLU A 22 -11.12 16.66 9.88
CA GLU A 22 -10.72 18.07 9.95
C GLU A 22 -10.30 18.63 8.58
N ALA A 23 -9.67 17.79 7.74
CA ALA A 23 -9.38 18.13 6.34
C ALA A 23 -10.62 18.16 5.44
N GLY A 24 -11.79 17.78 5.96
CA GLY A 24 -13.04 17.68 5.20
C GLY A 24 -13.17 16.41 4.36
N LEU A 25 -12.37 15.37 4.64
CA LEU A 25 -12.35 14.11 3.91
C LEU A 25 -13.23 13.04 4.57
N GLY A 26 -14.14 12.47 3.78
CA GLY A 26 -14.94 11.29 4.14
C GLY A 26 -14.29 10.01 3.64
N ARG A 27 -14.15 9.00 4.51
CA ARG A 27 -13.67 7.69 4.07
C ARG A 27 -14.78 6.89 3.40
N VAL A 28 -14.49 6.35 2.22
CA VAL A 28 -15.34 5.40 1.50
C VAL A 28 -14.69 4.02 1.58
N SER A 29 -15.26 3.12 2.39
CA SER A 29 -14.78 1.74 2.43
C SER A 29 -15.24 0.96 1.21
N ILE A 30 -14.33 0.44 0.39
CA ILE A 30 -14.68 -0.33 -0.81
C ILE A 30 -15.10 -1.78 -0.52
N ALA A 31 -15.07 -2.23 0.73
CA ALA A 31 -15.38 -3.62 1.09
C ALA A 31 -16.77 -4.08 0.62
N HIS A 32 -17.78 -3.20 0.72
CA HIS A 32 -19.14 -3.51 0.25
C HIS A 32 -19.22 -3.57 -1.29
N ILE A 33 -18.44 -2.74 -2.00
CA ILE A 33 -18.34 -2.78 -3.47
C ILE A 33 -17.76 -4.13 -3.89
N LEU A 34 -16.69 -4.57 -3.22
CA LEU A 34 -16.07 -5.87 -3.47
C LEU A 34 -17.05 -7.02 -3.22
N GLN A 35 -17.82 -6.98 -2.13
CA GLN A 35 -18.86 -7.97 -1.84
C GLN A 35 -19.95 -7.99 -2.92
N ARG A 36 -20.37 -6.81 -3.40
CA ARG A 36 -21.39 -6.72 -4.46
C ARG A 36 -20.86 -7.24 -5.79
N ILE A 37 -19.63 -6.93 -6.17
CA ILE A 37 -18.99 -7.49 -7.38
C ILE A 37 -18.96 -9.02 -7.31
N GLN A 38 -18.64 -9.60 -6.14
CA GLN A 38 -18.63 -11.05 -5.96
C GLN A 38 -20.02 -11.68 -6.09
N ALA A 39 -21.06 -11.03 -5.57
CA ALA A 39 -22.43 -11.52 -5.66
C ALA A 39 -23.04 -11.32 -7.06
N GLU A 40 -22.71 -10.20 -7.72
CA GLU A 40 -23.29 -9.75 -8.99
C GLU A 40 -22.19 -9.23 -9.93
N PRO A 41 -21.43 -10.10 -10.63
CA PRO A 41 -20.31 -9.66 -11.48
C PRO A 41 -20.68 -8.63 -12.56
N ASN A 42 -21.92 -8.66 -13.05
CA ASN A 42 -22.43 -7.68 -14.03
C ASN A 42 -22.48 -6.25 -13.49
N PHE A 43 -22.43 -6.07 -12.17
CA PHE A 43 -22.34 -4.75 -11.53
C PHE A 43 -21.14 -3.96 -12.02
N LEU A 44 -20.02 -4.62 -12.38
CA LEU A 44 -18.83 -3.97 -12.95
C LEU A 44 -19.13 -3.12 -14.18
N PHE A 45 -20.15 -3.48 -14.96
CA PHE A 45 -20.55 -2.78 -16.18
C PHE A 45 -21.65 -1.74 -15.98
N SER A 46 -22.16 -1.60 -14.75
CA SER A 46 -23.26 -0.69 -14.43
C SER A 46 -22.80 0.77 -14.38
N GLU A 47 -23.74 1.68 -14.64
CA GLU A 47 -23.53 3.12 -14.41
C GLU A 47 -23.28 3.43 -12.93
N GLU A 48 -23.95 2.69 -12.04
CA GLU A 48 -23.79 2.83 -10.59
C GLU A 48 -22.35 2.59 -10.13
N PHE A 49 -21.69 1.55 -10.67
CA PHE A 49 -20.29 1.29 -10.36
C PHE A 49 -19.39 2.45 -10.82
N ARG A 50 -19.61 2.98 -12.03
CA ARG A 50 -18.88 4.13 -12.57
C ARG A 50 -19.08 5.42 -11.76
N GLN A 51 -20.18 5.52 -11.03
CA GLN A 51 -20.50 6.65 -10.15
C GLN A 51 -20.02 6.44 -8.69
N GLY A 52 -19.16 5.46 -8.44
CA GLY A 52 -18.58 5.20 -7.11
C GLY A 52 -19.34 4.16 -6.28
N GLY A 53 -20.15 3.30 -6.90
CA GLY A 53 -20.61 2.04 -6.30
C GLY A 53 -21.73 2.13 -5.26
N GLY A 54 -22.47 3.24 -5.21
CA GLY A 54 -23.75 3.31 -4.48
C GLY A 54 -23.69 3.49 -2.95
N GLN A 55 -22.51 3.47 -2.29
CA GLN A 55 -22.41 3.84 -0.86
C GLN A 55 -21.37 4.89 -0.48
N CYS A 56 -20.83 5.62 -1.45
CA CYS A 56 -20.50 7.00 -1.11
C CYS A 56 -21.83 7.70 -0.72
N PRO A 57 -21.91 8.65 0.24
CA PRO A 57 -23.13 9.25 0.85
C PRO A 57 -24.33 9.69 -0.04
N PHE A 58 -24.32 9.36 -1.33
CA PHE A 58 -25.31 9.50 -2.38
C PHE A 58 -26.72 8.98 -2.14
N HIS A 59 -26.97 8.19 -1.11
CA HIS A 59 -28.31 7.63 -0.88
C HIS A 59 -29.03 8.12 0.38
N ALA A 60 -28.44 9.02 1.16
CA ALA A 60 -29.23 9.75 2.18
C ALA A 60 -30.39 10.57 1.56
N GLY A 61 -30.37 10.79 0.23
CA GLY A 61 -31.44 11.48 -0.51
C GLY A 61 -32.19 10.64 -1.55
N LYS A 62 -31.97 9.31 -1.62
CA LYS A 62 -32.73 8.41 -2.52
C LYS A 62 -33.29 7.19 -1.78
N THR A 63 -33.82 7.40 -0.59
CA THR A 63 -34.87 6.49 -0.09
C THR A 63 -36.07 6.63 -1.02
N GLU A 64 -36.33 5.60 -1.83
CA GLU A 64 -37.62 5.43 -2.49
C GLU A 64 -38.73 5.54 -1.42
N GLY A 65 -39.54 6.59 -1.53
CA GLY A 65 -40.57 6.94 -0.55
C GLY A 65 -40.40 8.29 0.17
N ALA A 66 -39.36 9.07 -0.13
CA ALA A 66 -39.28 10.45 0.37
C ALA A 66 -40.41 11.32 -0.25
N PRO A 67 -41.18 12.07 0.56
CA PRO A 67 -42.28 12.91 0.05
C PRO A 67 -41.77 13.92 -0.97
N GLU A 68 -42.56 14.17 -2.03
CA GLU A 68 -42.31 15.25 -2.99
C GLU A 68 -42.14 16.58 -2.23
N GLY A 69 -40.90 17.02 -2.06
CA GLY A 69 -40.57 18.21 -1.25
C GLY A 69 -39.18 18.23 -0.63
N ALA A 70 -38.44 17.11 -0.61
CA ALA A 70 -37.06 17.10 -0.11
C ALA A 70 -36.07 17.72 -1.12
N LYS A 71 -36.04 19.05 -1.18
CA LYS A 71 -34.84 19.78 -1.63
C LYS A 71 -33.81 19.65 -0.52
N ASP A 72 -32.94 18.65 -0.61
CA ASP A 72 -31.58 18.64 -0.04
C ASP A 72 -30.93 17.29 -0.41
N GLY A 73 -30.70 17.11 -1.71
CA GLY A 73 -29.80 16.06 -2.20
C GLY A 73 -28.37 16.55 -2.03
N ALA A 74 -27.54 15.79 -1.30
CA ALA A 74 -26.11 16.07 -1.22
C ALA A 74 -25.53 16.26 -2.64
N PRO A 75 -24.60 17.22 -2.85
CA PRO A 75 -24.01 17.45 -4.17
C PRO A 75 -23.35 16.17 -4.70
N PRO A 76 -23.35 15.94 -6.03
CA PRO A 76 -22.73 14.76 -6.62
C PRO A 76 -21.25 14.62 -6.21
N ILE A 77 -20.74 13.38 -6.17
CA ILE A 77 -19.32 13.10 -5.97
C ILE A 77 -18.53 13.88 -7.02
N PRO A 78 -17.47 14.60 -6.62
CA PRO A 78 -16.50 15.07 -7.58
C PRO A 78 -16.02 13.90 -8.45
N GLN A 79 -16.01 14.03 -9.77
CA GLN A 79 -15.67 12.92 -10.67
C GLN A 79 -14.33 12.25 -10.30
N ASP A 80 -13.32 13.05 -9.93
CA ASP A 80 -12.01 12.57 -9.46
C ASP A 80 -12.14 11.57 -8.29
N ASP A 81 -13.07 11.79 -7.36
CA ASP A 81 -13.28 10.90 -6.22
C ASP A 81 -14.03 9.61 -6.64
N ALA A 82 -14.96 9.71 -7.60
CA ALA A 82 -15.65 8.53 -8.16
C ALA A 82 -14.66 7.63 -8.89
N ASP A 83 -13.76 8.22 -9.68
CA ASP A 83 -12.71 7.51 -10.39
C ASP A 83 -11.76 6.81 -9.41
N LYS A 84 -11.35 7.46 -8.31
CA LYS A 84 -10.55 6.83 -7.25
C LYS A 84 -11.26 5.63 -6.62
N VAL A 85 -12.57 5.74 -6.35
CA VAL A 85 -13.37 4.64 -5.80
C VAL A 85 -13.42 3.46 -6.77
N ALA A 86 -13.69 3.72 -8.05
CA ALA A 86 -13.75 2.68 -9.08
C ALA A 86 -12.37 2.00 -9.26
N VAL A 87 -11.31 2.79 -9.45
CA VAL A 87 -9.94 2.28 -9.63
C VAL A 87 -9.49 1.47 -8.42
N ASN A 88 -9.65 1.98 -7.20
CA ASN A 88 -9.20 1.25 -6.01
C ASN A 88 -10.03 -0.02 -5.76
N SER A 89 -11.32 -0.04 -6.13
CA SER A 89 -12.14 -1.24 -6.08
C SER A 89 -11.67 -2.31 -7.07
N LEU A 90 -11.34 -1.92 -8.31
CA LEU A 90 -10.85 -2.84 -9.34
C LEU A 90 -9.46 -3.37 -8.99
N LEU A 91 -8.55 -2.50 -8.53
CA LEU A 91 -7.23 -2.90 -8.09
C LEU A 91 -7.32 -3.86 -6.89
N ALA A 92 -8.13 -3.56 -5.87
CA ALA A 92 -8.29 -4.43 -4.71
C ALA A 92 -8.81 -5.84 -5.08
N LEU A 93 -9.73 -5.91 -6.05
CA LEU A 93 -10.21 -7.18 -6.61
C LEU A 93 -9.05 -7.95 -7.27
N LEU A 94 -8.33 -7.30 -8.19
CA LEU A 94 -7.23 -7.88 -8.95
C LEU A 94 -6.01 -8.23 -8.08
N PHE A 95 -5.82 -7.54 -6.96
CA PHE A 95 -4.68 -7.73 -6.06
C PHE A 95 -4.70 -9.07 -5.33
N ASN A 96 -5.84 -9.77 -5.23
CA ASN A 96 -5.85 -11.16 -4.76
C ASN A 96 -4.99 -12.05 -5.66
N ARG A 97 -5.11 -11.86 -6.98
CA ARG A 97 -4.28 -12.56 -7.96
C ARG A 97 -2.85 -12.04 -7.98
N LEU A 98 -2.61 -10.75 -7.72
CA LEU A 98 -1.26 -10.22 -7.55
C LEU A 98 -0.53 -10.90 -6.39
N ARG A 99 -1.19 -11.00 -5.23
CA ARG A 99 -0.66 -11.70 -4.06
C ARG A 99 -0.27 -13.13 -4.41
N ASP A 100 -1.18 -13.87 -5.05
CA ASP A 100 -0.95 -15.27 -5.40
C ASP A 100 0.15 -15.40 -6.47
N HIS A 101 0.22 -14.48 -7.42
CA HIS A 101 1.30 -14.41 -8.41
C HIS A 101 2.65 -14.19 -7.74
N ILE A 102 2.77 -13.20 -6.84
CA ILE A 102 4.01 -12.94 -6.10
C ILE A 102 4.41 -14.17 -5.30
N ALA A 103 3.49 -14.75 -4.52
CA ALA A 103 3.77 -15.93 -3.71
C ALA A 103 4.23 -17.13 -4.54
N ALA A 104 3.68 -17.32 -5.74
CA ALA A 104 4.02 -18.43 -6.62
C ALA A 104 5.28 -18.20 -7.47
N LYS A 105 5.64 -16.94 -7.75
CA LYS A 105 6.67 -16.57 -8.73
C LYS A 105 7.87 -15.86 -8.11
N LEU A 106 7.89 -15.65 -6.79
CA LEU A 106 9.06 -15.12 -6.09
C LEU A 106 10.26 -16.04 -6.41
N PRO A 107 11.35 -15.49 -6.98
CA PRO A 107 12.50 -16.30 -7.35
C PRO A 107 13.31 -16.64 -6.10
N PHE A 108 13.69 -17.91 -5.98
CA PHE A 108 14.53 -18.41 -4.91
C PHE A 108 15.76 -19.11 -5.49
N ASP A 109 16.89 -19.02 -4.79
CA ASP A 109 18.08 -19.82 -5.09
C ASP A 109 17.95 -21.27 -4.60
N ASP A 110 18.99 -22.08 -4.82
CA ASP A 110 19.02 -23.50 -4.44
C ASP A 110 18.92 -23.71 -2.92
N GLU A 111 19.25 -22.69 -2.12
CA GLU A 111 19.10 -22.69 -0.66
C GLU A 111 17.73 -22.18 -0.18
N GLY A 112 16.84 -21.81 -1.11
CA GLY A 112 15.50 -21.32 -0.79
C GLY A 112 15.47 -19.85 -0.37
N ARG A 113 16.48 -19.05 -0.74
CA ARG A 113 16.57 -17.63 -0.38
C ARG A 113 16.09 -16.74 -1.51
N PRO A 114 15.34 -15.65 -1.23
CA PRO A 114 14.88 -14.75 -2.28
C PRO A 114 16.03 -14.19 -3.12
N MET A 115 15.93 -14.32 -4.44
CA MET A 115 16.90 -13.76 -5.36
C MET A 115 16.56 -12.30 -5.67
N LEU A 116 17.49 -11.40 -5.38
CA LEU A 116 17.36 -9.98 -5.66
C LEU A 116 18.00 -9.63 -7.02
N PRO A 117 17.32 -8.86 -7.88
CA PRO A 117 17.92 -8.35 -9.11
C PRO A 117 18.94 -7.26 -8.80
N ILE A 118 19.90 -7.06 -9.71
CA ILE A 118 20.78 -5.90 -9.65
C ILE A 118 19.96 -4.65 -9.99
N PRO A 119 19.85 -3.67 -9.08
CA PRO A 119 19.12 -2.44 -9.36
C PRO A 119 19.85 -1.62 -10.44
N PRO A 120 19.28 -1.42 -11.65
CA PRO A 120 19.98 -0.86 -12.81
C PRO A 120 20.44 0.59 -12.65
N ARG A 121 19.90 1.32 -11.66
CA ARG A 121 20.21 2.74 -11.41
C ARG A 121 20.62 3.01 -9.97
N SER A 122 20.94 1.98 -9.20
CA SER A 122 21.37 2.20 -7.82
C SER A 122 22.65 3.04 -7.81
N PRO A 123 22.70 4.13 -7.01
CA PRO A 123 23.90 4.96 -6.91
C PRO A 123 25.09 4.21 -6.30
N HIS A 124 24.86 3.03 -5.72
CA HIS A 124 25.87 2.24 -5.03
C HIS A 124 26.51 1.15 -5.88
N GLY A 125 25.91 0.80 -7.03
CA GLY A 125 26.49 -0.15 -7.99
C GLY A 125 26.80 -1.56 -7.43
N LEU A 126 26.15 -1.93 -6.32
CA LEU A 126 26.40 -3.18 -5.61
C LEU A 126 25.46 -4.27 -6.12
N ASP A 127 26.02 -5.46 -6.39
CA ASP A 127 25.24 -6.64 -6.78
C ASP A 127 24.81 -7.41 -5.52
N PRO A 128 23.49 -7.55 -5.24
CA PRO A 128 23.02 -8.36 -4.13
C PRO A 128 23.51 -9.82 -4.15
N ALA A 129 23.83 -10.38 -5.32
CA ALA A 129 24.38 -11.73 -5.44
C ALA A 129 25.84 -11.83 -4.97
N ASP A 130 26.61 -10.73 -4.96
CA ASP A 130 27.96 -10.69 -4.39
C ASP A 130 27.90 -10.55 -2.86
N ARG A 131 27.73 -11.69 -2.18
CA ARG A 131 27.57 -11.75 -0.72
C ARG A 131 28.77 -11.19 0.04
N ALA A 132 29.98 -11.32 -0.50
CA ALA A 132 31.18 -10.78 0.14
C ALA A 132 31.17 -9.25 0.08
N ALA A 133 30.82 -8.67 -1.08
CA ALA A 133 30.69 -7.24 -1.22
C ALA A 133 29.53 -6.68 -0.38
N MET A 134 28.38 -7.36 -0.36
CA MET A 134 27.23 -7.00 0.49
C MET A 134 27.58 -7.01 1.99
N ALA A 135 28.35 -8.01 2.45
CA ALA A 135 28.80 -8.08 3.83
C ALA A 135 29.82 -6.98 4.20
N ALA A 136 30.62 -6.51 3.24
CA ALA A 136 31.62 -5.47 3.44
C ALA A 136 31.08 -4.03 3.28
N ALA A 137 29.95 -3.84 2.59
CA ALA A 137 29.36 -2.52 2.35
C ALA A 137 28.90 -1.85 3.64
N GLU A 138 28.98 -0.52 3.78
CA GLU A 138 28.46 0.20 4.95
C GLU A 138 26.95 -0.04 5.18
N PRO A 139 26.42 0.03 6.43
CA PRO A 139 25.02 -0.28 6.71
C PRO A 139 24.00 0.53 5.89
N ASP A 140 24.27 1.83 5.66
CA ASP A 140 23.40 2.68 4.84
C ASP A 140 23.38 2.24 3.38
N VAL A 141 24.55 1.92 2.82
CA VAL A 141 24.68 1.41 1.45
C VAL A 141 23.97 0.07 1.31
N LEU A 142 24.16 -0.84 2.26
CA LEU A 142 23.47 -2.13 2.27
C LEU A 142 21.96 -1.94 2.25
N CYS A 143 21.41 -1.18 3.20
CA CYS A 143 19.96 -1.00 3.31
C CYS A 143 19.38 -0.33 2.06
N SER A 144 20.09 0.67 1.51
CA SER A 144 19.65 1.32 0.27
C SER A 144 19.66 0.40 -0.94
N VAL A 145 20.67 -0.45 -1.09
CA VAL A 145 20.70 -1.46 -2.16
C VAL A 145 19.59 -2.49 -1.98
N LEU A 146 19.34 -2.96 -0.76
CA LEU A 146 18.28 -3.93 -0.48
C LEU A 146 16.89 -3.37 -0.74
N ARG A 147 16.61 -2.13 -0.31
CA ARG A 147 15.35 -1.42 -0.60
C ARG A 147 15.13 -1.29 -2.11
N ASP A 148 16.13 -0.82 -2.83
CA ASP A 148 16.08 -0.61 -4.28
C ASP A 148 15.89 -1.94 -5.04
N ALA A 149 16.70 -2.95 -4.72
CA ALA A 149 16.59 -4.28 -5.32
C ALA A 149 15.23 -4.94 -5.03
N THR A 150 14.65 -4.73 -3.85
CA THR A 150 13.31 -5.23 -3.52
C THR A 150 12.24 -4.56 -4.37
N CYS A 151 12.34 -3.24 -4.60
CA CYS A 151 11.43 -2.52 -5.50
C CYS A 151 11.54 -3.03 -6.94
N HIS A 152 12.77 -3.29 -7.42
CA HIS A 152 13.00 -3.87 -8.74
C HIS A 152 12.51 -5.31 -8.88
N LEU A 153 12.62 -6.12 -7.82
CA LEU A 153 12.03 -7.46 -7.77
C LEU A 153 10.51 -7.39 -7.91
N LEU A 154 9.86 -6.54 -7.11
CA LEU A 154 8.41 -6.34 -7.19
C LEU A 154 7.99 -5.81 -8.55
N ASP A 155 8.76 -4.92 -9.16
CA ASP A 155 8.50 -4.41 -10.51
C ASP A 155 8.43 -5.53 -11.56
N GLY A 156 9.36 -6.48 -11.50
CA GLY A 156 9.37 -7.65 -12.38
C GLY A 156 8.12 -8.52 -12.17
N LEU A 157 7.78 -8.81 -10.90
CA LEU A 157 6.60 -9.61 -10.54
C LEU A 157 5.28 -8.95 -10.93
N ILE A 158 5.13 -7.64 -10.66
CA ILE A 158 3.94 -6.86 -11.04
C ILE A 158 3.82 -6.80 -12.56
N THR A 159 4.93 -6.64 -13.28
CA THR A 159 4.91 -6.64 -14.75
C THR A 159 4.47 -8.00 -15.30
N GLY A 160 4.98 -9.11 -14.75
CA GLY A 160 4.54 -10.46 -15.12
C GLY A 160 3.05 -10.69 -14.84
N TRP A 161 2.57 -10.27 -13.68
CA TRP A 161 1.15 -10.33 -13.32
C TRP A 161 0.26 -9.51 -14.27
N ALA A 162 0.68 -8.30 -14.63
CA ALA A 162 -0.06 -7.46 -15.57
C ALA A 162 -0.14 -8.09 -16.97
N VAL A 163 0.95 -8.72 -17.43
CA VAL A 163 0.97 -9.49 -18.68
C VAL A 163 -0.03 -10.66 -18.64
N ASP A 164 -0.07 -11.42 -17.53
CA ASP A 164 -1.03 -12.52 -17.34
C ASP A 164 -2.48 -12.02 -17.42
N LEU A 165 -2.79 -10.87 -16.83
CA LEU A 165 -4.13 -10.26 -16.88
C LEU A 165 -4.52 -9.85 -18.31
N VAL A 166 -3.62 -9.19 -19.04
CA VAL A 166 -3.86 -8.74 -20.41
C VAL A 166 -4.08 -9.93 -21.34
N HIS A 167 -3.26 -10.97 -21.23
CA HIS A 167 -3.44 -12.19 -22.03
C HIS A 167 -4.78 -12.88 -21.76
N GLU A 168 -5.25 -12.90 -20.52
CA GLU A 168 -6.55 -13.48 -20.20
C GLU A 168 -7.71 -12.64 -20.75
N GLU A 169 -7.63 -11.31 -20.63
CA GLU A 169 -8.61 -10.41 -21.24
C GLU A 169 -8.67 -10.59 -22.77
N GLU A 170 -7.51 -10.66 -23.43
CA GLU A 170 -7.40 -10.90 -24.86
C GLU A 170 -7.93 -12.27 -25.27
N TYR A 171 -7.66 -13.30 -24.47
CA TYR A 171 -8.21 -14.64 -24.67
C TYR A 171 -9.73 -14.61 -24.71
N PHE A 172 -10.40 -14.04 -23.70
CA PHE A 172 -11.87 -13.93 -23.70
C PHE A 172 -12.40 -13.07 -24.85
N ARG A 173 -11.73 -11.95 -25.17
CA ARG A 173 -12.12 -11.10 -26.30
C ARG A 173 -12.06 -11.86 -27.64
N SER A 174 -11.01 -12.67 -27.84
CA SER A 174 -10.79 -13.42 -29.08
C SER A 174 -11.83 -14.51 -29.34
N GLN A 175 -12.48 -15.02 -28.29
CA GLN A 175 -13.52 -16.05 -28.43
C GLN A 175 -14.81 -15.53 -29.06
N GLY A 176 -15.13 -14.25 -28.89
CA GLY A 176 -16.36 -13.64 -29.44
C GLY A 176 -17.68 -14.24 -28.92
N THR A 177 -17.63 -15.05 -27.85
CA THR A 177 -18.79 -15.76 -27.28
C THR A 177 -19.62 -14.92 -26.31
N GLY A 178 -19.09 -13.76 -25.89
CA GLY A 178 -19.66 -12.93 -24.83
C GLY A 178 -19.37 -13.44 -23.40
N ALA A 179 -18.63 -14.54 -23.25
CA ALA A 179 -18.15 -15.01 -21.95
C ALA A 179 -16.92 -14.20 -21.51
N ILE A 180 -16.82 -13.91 -20.21
CA ILE A 180 -15.68 -13.21 -19.60
C ILE A 180 -15.49 -13.68 -18.15
N SER A 181 -14.26 -13.95 -17.73
CA SER A 181 -13.93 -14.14 -16.31
C SER A 181 -14.13 -12.84 -15.53
N LEU A 182 -14.26 -12.93 -14.21
CA LEU A 182 -14.34 -11.74 -13.35
C LEU A 182 -13.09 -10.84 -13.46
N GLU A 183 -11.91 -11.44 -13.52
CA GLU A 183 -10.62 -10.75 -13.60
C GLU A 183 -10.43 -10.06 -14.95
N ALA A 184 -10.74 -10.73 -16.06
CA ALA A 184 -10.76 -10.10 -17.38
C ALA A 184 -11.76 -8.94 -17.44
N ALA A 185 -12.96 -9.09 -16.85
CA ALA A 185 -13.94 -8.02 -16.79
C ALA A 185 -13.42 -6.83 -15.99
N ALA A 186 -12.84 -7.07 -14.82
CA ALA A 186 -12.25 -6.04 -13.99
C ALA A 186 -11.07 -5.34 -14.67
N THR A 187 -10.21 -6.08 -15.38
CA THR A 187 -9.09 -5.54 -16.17
C THR A 187 -9.60 -4.64 -17.29
N PHE A 188 -10.60 -5.10 -18.05
CA PHE A 188 -11.25 -4.33 -19.11
C PHE A 188 -11.86 -3.03 -18.57
N VAL A 189 -12.63 -3.12 -17.48
CA VAL A 189 -13.28 -1.94 -16.87
C VAL A 189 -12.24 -0.98 -16.29
N LEU A 190 -11.17 -1.49 -15.67
CA LEU A 190 -10.10 -0.66 -15.12
C LEU A 190 -9.40 0.14 -16.20
N ARG A 191 -8.99 -0.52 -17.29
CA ARG A 191 -8.41 0.18 -18.44
C ARG A 191 -9.37 1.25 -18.97
N SER A 192 -10.65 0.91 -19.11
CA SER A 192 -11.67 1.85 -19.59
C SER A 192 -11.79 3.08 -18.67
N VAL A 193 -11.81 2.88 -17.35
CA VAL A 193 -11.88 4.00 -16.38
C VAL A 193 -10.63 4.87 -16.46
N LEU A 194 -9.43 4.26 -16.50
CA LEU A 194 -8.17 4.99 -16.61
C LEU A 194 -8.06 5.80 -17.90
N GLU A 195 -8.50 5.24 -19.03
CA GLU A 195 -8.50 5.90 -20.34
C GLU A 195 -9.46 7.09 -20.41
N HIS A 196 -10.54 7.12 -19.62
CA HIS A 196 -11.54 8.19 -19.69
C HIS A 196 -11.45 9.18 -18.52
N SER A 197 -10.61 8.92 -17.52
CA SER A 197 -10.45 9.77 -16.35
C SER A 197 -9.44 10.90 -16.58
N PRO A 198 -9.85 12.18 -16.51
CA PRO A 198 -8.92 13.31 -16.61
C PRO A 198 -7.89 13.34 -15.46
N LEU A 199 -8.21 12.75 -14.31
CA LEU A 199 -7.32 12.63 -13.16
C LEU A 199 -6.10 11.77 -13.51
N TYR A 200 -6.33 10.55 -14.00
CA TYR A 200 -5.28 9.58 -14.28
C TYR A 200 -4.53 9.88 -15.59
N GLN A 201 -5.22 10.40 -16.61
CA GLN A 201 -4.57 10.86 -17.84
C GLN A 201 -3.56 11.98 -17.58
N ARG A 202 -3.92 12.98 -16.76
CA ARG A 202 -3.03 14.10 -16.43
C ARG A 202 -1.78 13.66 -15.68
N ALA A 203 -1.91 12.63 -14.84
CA ALA A 203 -0.81 12.04 -14.10
C ALA A 203 0.03 11.06 -14.93
N GLY A 204 -0.41 10.70 -16.15
CA GLY A 204 0.24 9.67 -16.96
C GLY A 204 0.17 8.29 -16.32
N TYR A 205 -0.84 8.04 -15.49
CA TYR A 205 -0.96 6.81 -14.72
C TYR A 205 -1.75 5.74 -15.47
N ASP A 206 -1.18 4.54 -15.50
CA ASP A 206 -1.82 3.30 -15.94
C ASP A 206 -1.91 2.29 -14.79
N MET A 207 -2.50 1.12 -15.06
CA MET A 207 -2.62 0.05 -14.07
C MET A 207 -1.26 -0.35 -13.48
N LEU A 208 -0.21 -0.40 -14.32
CA LEU A 208 1.11 -0.82 -13.91
C LEU A 208 1.75 0.22 -12.99
N SER A 209 1.75 1.49 -13.39
CA SER A 209 2.35 2.57 -12.62
C SER A 209 1.66 2.74 -11.27
N ILE A 210 0.33 2.70 -11.21
CA ILE A 210 -0.41 2.83 -9.94
C ILE A 210 -0.09 1.66 -9.01
N THR A 211 -0.06 0.43 -9.55
CA THR A 211 0.23 -0.78 -8.76
C THR A 211 1.66 -0.77 -8.25
N LYS A 212 2.63 -0.35 -9.07
CA LYS A 212 4.04 -0.21 -8.68
C LYS A 212 4.20 0.82 -7.58
N THR A 213 3.71 2.05 -7.77
CA THR A 213 3.81 3.12 -6.77
C THR A 213 3.22 2.67 -5.43
N GLY A 214 2.00 2.12 -5.41
CA GLY A 214 1.38 1.65 -4.17
C GLY A 214 2.14 0.50 -3.50
N SER A 215 2.70 -0.42 -4.29
CA SER A 215 3.48 -1.56 -3.77
C SER A 215 4.85 -1.12 -3.26
N HIS A 216 5.51 -0.16 -3.91
CA HIS A 216 6.75 0.45 -3.44
C HIS A 216 6.53 1.18 -2.12
N THR A 217 5.49 2.00 -2.00
CA THR A 217 5.18 2.64 -0.71
C THR A 217 4.98 1.61 0.40
N ALA A 218 4.22 0.54 0.13
CA ALA A 218 3.99 -0.51 1.11
C ALA A 218 5.26 -1.27 1.49
N ILE A 219 6.13 -1.61 0.53
CA ILE A 219 7.38 -2.34 0.80
C ILE A 219 8.39 -1.45 1.56
N HIS A 220 8.44 -0.15 1.28
CA HIS A 220 9.29 0.79 2.01
C HIS A 220 8.84 0.98 3.46
N ILE A 221 7.53 0.99 3.73
CA ILE A 221 7.00 0.98 5.11
C ILE A 221 7.39 -0.32 5.83
N CYS A 222 7.38 -1.47 5.13
CA CYS A 222 7.83 -2.74 5.71
C CYS A 222 9.35 -2.70 6.04
N TRP A 223 10.17 -2.14 5.15
CA TRP A 223 11.60 -1.90 5.42
C TRP A 223 11.80 -0.97 6.61
N ALA A 224 11.05 0.13 6.68
CA ALA A 224 11.11 1.06 7.79
C ALA A 224 10.75 0.38 9.12
N LEU A 225 9.74 -0.50 9.15
CA LEU A 225 9.41 -1.29 10.35
C LEU A 225 10.56 -2.23 10.75
N VAL A 226 11.18 -2.92 9.78
CA VAL A 226 12.34 -3.78 10.02
C VAL A 226 13.53 -3.02 10.60
N GLU A 227 13.83 -1.85 10.04
CA GLU A 227 14.93 -1.00 10.48
C GLU A 227 14.65 -0.32 11.82
N ALA A 228 13.38 -0.01 12.13
CA ALA A 228 12.99 0.57 13.40
C ALA A 228 13.22 -0.38 14.59
N ALA A 229 13.12 -1.70 14.39
CA ALA A 229 13.23 -2.68 15.46
C ALA A 229 14.56 -2.62 16.24
N PRO A 230 15.75 -2.69 15.60
CA PRO A 230 17.04 -2.55 16.28
C PRO A 230 17.29 -1.13 16.81
N LEU A 231 16.74 -0.09 16.18
CA LEU A 231 16.83 1.30 16.65
C LEU A 231 16.06 1.49 17.97
N LEU A 232 14.88 0.89 18.10
CA LEU A 232 14.01 1.02 19.27
C LEU A 232 14.40 0.09 20.41
N VAL A 233 14.95 -1.09 20.10
CA VAL A 233 15.31 -2.11 21.11
C VAL A 233 16.74 -2.64 20.83
N PRO A 234 17.79 -1.85 21.04
CA PRO A 234 19.16 -2.28 20.74
C PRO A 234 19.62 -3.47 21.61
N GLY A 235 20.53 -4.29 21.09
CA GLY A 235 21.19 -5.37 21.83
C GLY A 235 20.38 -6.67 21.90
N ARG A 236 19.51 -6.94 20.93
CA ARG A 236 18.75 -8.20 20.82
C ARG A 236 19.26 -9.03 19.64
N ASP A 237 18.83 -10.28 19.55
CA ASP A 237 19.20 -11.13 18.43
C ASP A 237 18.21 -10.98 17.25
N ALA A 238 18.62 -11.45 16.08
CA ALA A 238 17.82 -11.41 14.87
C ALA A 238 16.45 -12.09 15.03
N ALA A 239 16.37 -13.18 15.80
CA ALA A 239 15.12 -13.90 16.05
C ALA A 239 14.12 -13.07 16.86
N PHE A 240 14.59 -12.32 17.87
CA PHE A 240 13.76 -11.39 18.61
C PHE A 240 13.21 -10.27 17.71
N TYR A 241 14.05 -9.70 16.85
CA TYR A 241 13.62 -8.62 15.96
C TYR A 241 12.61 -9.09 14.92
N ASP A 242 12.83 -10.27 14.34
CA ASP A 242 11.91 -10.89 13.40
C ASP A 242 10.53 -11.14 14.04
N ASP A 243 10.49 -11.73 15.24
CA ASP A 243 9.24 -11.92 15.99
C ASP A 243 8.55 -10.57 16.33
N LEU A 244 9.34 -9.56 16.73
CA LEU A 244 8.82 -8.24 17.06
C LEU A 244 8.15 -7.57 15.86
N VAL A 245 8.77 -7.57 14.68
CA VAL A 245 8.19 -6.93 13.49
C VAL A 245 6.90 -7.62 13.05
N HIS A 246 6.87 -8.96 13.10
CA HIS A 246 5.68 -9.73 12.74
C HIS A 246 4.51 -9.49 13.71
N ARG A 247 4.77 -9.44 15.02
CA ARG A 247 3.75 -9.10 16.02
C ARG A 247 3.29 -7.64 15.92
N SER A 248 4.16 -6.75 15.45
CA SER A 248 3.88 -5.31 15.32
C SER A 248 3.13 -4.93 14.04
N LEU A 249 3.07 -5.81 13.03
CA LEU A 249 2.42 -5.52 11.74
C LEU A 249 1.03 -4.89 11.87
N LYS A 250 0.19 -5.41 12.78
CA LYS A 250 -1.18 -4.89 12.97
C LYS A 250 -1.22 -3.42 13.43
N GLN A 251 -0.17 -2.94 14.10
CA GLN A 251 -0.09 -1.56 14.59
C GLN A 251 0.30 -0.57 13.49
N ILE A 252 0.87 -1.05 12.37
CA ILE A 252 1.28 -0.20 11.24
C ILE A 252 0.27 -0.24 10.07
N VAL A 253 -0.54 -1.29 9.97
CA VAL A 253 -1.60 -1.43 8.96
C VAL A 253 -2.52 -0.20 8.84
N PRO A 254 -2.88 0.54 9.90
CA PRO A 254 -3.69 1.76 9.76
C PRO A 254 -3.16 2.79 8.76
N LEU A 255 -1.85 2.83 8.52
CA LEU A 255 -1.25 3.72 7.53
C LEU A 255 -1.75 3.44 6.10
N SER A 256 -2.06 2.17 5.78
CA SER A 256 -2.66 1.79 4.50
C SER A 256 -4.09 2.29 4.30
N MET A 257 -4.73 2.80 5.35
CA MET A 257 -6.09 3.34 5.29
C MET A 257 -6.10 4.84 4.98
N ALA A 258 -4.94 5.50 4.91
CA ALA A 258 -4.79 6.92 4.65
C ALA A 258 -5.29 7.37 3.27
N SER A 259 -5.69 8.63 3.14
CA SER A 259 -5.58 9.32 1.85
C SER A 259 -4.10 9.42 1.43
N LEU A 260 -3.84 9.41 0.11
CA LEU A 260 -2.46 9.49 -0.40
C LEU A 260 -1.75 10.78 0.06
N GLY A 261 -2.46 11.91 0.07
CA GLY A 261 -1.89 13.20 0.49
C GLY A 261 -1.45 13.19 1.95
N MET A 262 -2.30 12.70 2.86
CA MET A 262 -1.92 12.59 4.27
C MET A 262 -0.86 11.53 4.53
N LEU A 263 -0.82 10.45 3.74
CA LEU A 263 0.24 9.44 3.82
C LEU A 263 1.62 10.03 3.52
N VAL A 264 1.73 10.76 2.40
CA VAL A 264 2.99 11.38 1.97
C VAL A 264 3.47 12.37 3.02
N HIS A 265 2.60 13.30 3.46
CA HIS A 265 2.99 14.26 4.51
C HIS A 265 3.36 13.60 5.83
N TYR A 266 2.66 12.53 6.23
CA TYR A 266 3.07 11.77 7.41
C TYR A 266 4.45 11.15 7.23
N MET A 267 4.74 10.55 6.06
CA MET A 267 6.03 9.93 5.79
C MET A 267 7.16 10.96 5.79
N GLU A 268 6.93 12.15 5.22
CA GLU A 268 7.86 13.29 5.25
C GLU A 268 8.13 13.77 6.69
N GLU A 269 7.08 14.13 7.44
CA GLU A 269 7.22 14.71 8.78
C GLU A 269 7.74 13.72 9.83
N SER A 270 7.47 12.42 9.63
CA SER A 270 7.90 11.37 10.55
C SER A 270 9.33 10.85 10.29
N GLY A 271 9.94 11.25 9.16
CA GLY A 271 11.27 10.82 8.74
C GLY A 271 11.31 9.43 8.09
N ILE A 272 10.17 8.87 7.68
CA ILE A 272 10.14 7.64 6.85
C ILE A 272 10.64 7.95 5.43
N GLU A 273 10.19 9.07 4.88
CA GLU A 273 10.61 9.55 3.56
C GLU A 273 11.65 10.66 3.71
N PRO A 274 12.84 10.52 3.13
CA PRO A 274 13.88 11.53 3.18
C PRO A 274 13.53 12.73 2.29
N ALA A 275 14.06 13.91 2.65
CA ALA A 275 13.76 15.17 1.97
C ALA A 275 14.23 15.24 0.50
N ASP A 276 15.10 14.34 0.06
CA ASP A 276 15.53 14.23 -1.34
C ASP A 276 14.59 13.38 -2.21
N GLY A 277 13.53 12.82 -1.62
CA GLY A 277 12.52 12.01 -2.30
C GLY A 277 13.01 10.62 -2.71
N LEU A 278 14.17 10.18 -2.21
CA LEU A 278 14.70 8.85 -2.49
C LEU A 278 14.28 7.87 -1.39
N ALA A 279 13.09 7.27 -1.53
CA ALA A 279 12.52 6.30 -0.58
C ALA A 279 13.41 5.06 -0.31
N VAL A 280 14.48 4.87 -1.08
CA VAL A 280 15.51 3.85 -0.87
C VAL A 280 16.46 4.18 0.28
N HIS A 281 16.48 5.39 0.84
CA HIS A 281 17.32 5.65 2.01
C HIS A 281 16.87 4.86 3.23
N ARG A 282 17.85 4.46 4.04
CA ARG A 282 17.62 3.85 5.34
C ARG A 282 16.82 4.79 6.23
N LEU A 283 15.96 4.23 7.08
CA LEU A 283 15.31 4.93 8.17
C LEU A 283 16.39 5.59 9.05
N PRO A 284 16.30 6.92 9.27
CA PRO A 284 17.31 7.63 10.02
C PRO A 284 17.19 7.33 11.53
N LYS A 285 18.30 7.46 12.26
CA LYS A 285 18.33 7.15 13.70
C LYS A 285 17.40 8.04 14.53
N ASP A 286 17.13 9.24 14.05
CA ASP A 286 16.26 10.26 14.66
C ASP A 286 14.82 10.25 14.10
N GLN A 287 14.43 9.18 13.39
CA GLN A 287 13.05 8.98 12.96
C GLN A 287 12.06 9.12 14.13
N THR A 288 10.87 9.65 13.84
CA THR A 288 9.82 9.85 14.85
C THR A 288 8.54 9.06 14.55
N ALA A 289 8.53 8.30 13.47
CA ALA A 289 7.38 7.53 12.99
C ALA A 289 7.03 6.35 13.89
N PHE A 290 8.04 5.64 14.39
CA PHE A 290 7.88 4.41 15.15
C PHE A 290 8.25 4.61 16.62
N VAL A 291 7.42 4.09 17.51
CA VAL A 291 7.62 4.10 18.96
C VAL A 291 7.20 2.76 19.55
N LEU A 292 7.67 2.44 20.77
CA LEU A 292 7.21 1.27 21.51
C LEU A 292 5.92 1.58 22.28
N ASP A 293 4.97 0.64 22.24
CA ASP A 293 3.80 0.66 23.10
C ASP A 293 4.09 0.06 24.49
N GLY A 294 3.09 0.09 25.38
CA GLY A 294 3.23 -0.47 26.74
C GLY A 294 3.42 -1.99 26.80
N ASN A 295 3.20 -2.71 25.68
CA ASN A 295 3.42 -4.15 25.54
C ASN A 295 4.75 -4.45 24.83
N GLY A 296 5.55 -3.43 24.50
CA GLY A 296 6.79 -3.57 23.76
C GLY A 296 6.60 -3.90 22.27
N LEU A 297 5.43 -3.62 21.68
CA LEU A 297 5.20 -3.67 20.24
C LEU A 297 5.59 -2.35 19.59
N ILE A 298 6.08 -2.42 18.36
CA ILE A 298 6.31 -1.23 17.54
C ILE A 298 4.94 -0.72 17.05
N ARG A 299 4.68 0.56 17.23
CA ARG A 299 3.47 1.24 16.74
C ARG A 299 3.83 2.55 16.03
N LEU A 300 2.87 3.08 15.27
CA LEU A 300 2.98 4.40 14.68
C LEU A 300 2.79 5.49 15.73
N ASN A 301 3.61 6.54 15.64
CA ASN A 301 3.46 7.78 16.37
C ASN A 301 2.43 8.67 15.66
N ALA A 302 1.51 9.25 16.41
CA ALA A 302 0.46 10.12 15.88
C ALA A 302 0.90 11.59 15.78
N ASP A 303 1.95 11.98 16.50
CA ASP A 303 2.41 13.39 16.55
C ASP A 303 2.75 13.97 15.16
N PRO A 304 3.38 13.23 14.22
CA PRO A 304 3.72 13.75 12.89
C PRO A 304 2.54 13.83 11.89
N ILE A 305 1.30 13.59 12.33
CA ILE A 305 0.14 13.63 11.42
C ILE A 305 -0.11 15.07 10.95
N VAL A 306 -0.10 15.26 9.63
CA VAL A 306 -0.47 16.52 8.98
C VAL A 306 -1.84 16.41 8.34
N THR A 307 -2.73 17.32 8.72
CA THR A 307 -4.06 17.48 8.10
C THR A 307 -3.91 18.03 6.67
N PHE A 308 -4.35 17.27 5.67
CA PHE A 308 -4.24 17.65 4.27
C PHE A 308 -5.41 17.11 3.42
N ALA A 309 -5.92 17.96 2.52
CA ALA A 309 -6.82 17.56 1.44
C ALA A 309 -6.51 18.39 0.18
N LYS A 310 -6.52 17.75 -0.99
CA LYS A 310 -6.38 18.48 -2.25
C LYS A 310 -7.63 19.36 -2.48
N PRO A 311 -7.51 20.57 -3.07
CA PRO A 311 -8.68 21.39 -3.38
C PRO A 311 -9.74 20.61 -4.17
N GLY A 312 -10.96 20.56 -3.64
CA GLY A 312 -12.11 19.87 -4.24
C GLY A 312 -12.21 18.37 -3.94
N GLU A 313 -11.21 17.76 -3.30
CA GLU A 313 -11.28 16.39 -2.81
C GLU A 313 -12.22 16.31 -1.60
N ARG A 314 -13.10 15.32 -1.60
CA ARG A 314 -14.06 15.09 -0.51
C ARG A 314 -13.99 13.68 0.02
N TYR A 315 -13.56 12.72 -0.79
CA TYR A 315 -13.56 11.31 -0.43
C TYR A 315 -12.23 10.62 -0.73
N TYR A 316 -11.90 9.65 0.12
CA TYR A 316 -10.75 8.77 -0.05
C TYR A 316 -11.11 7.34 0.34
N THR A 317 -10.38 6.36 -0.19
CA THR A 317 -10.64 4.94 0.07
C THR A 317 -9.53 4.25 0.86
N GLY A 318 -8.31 4.77 0.82
CA GLY A 318 -7.12 4.07 1.28
C GLY A 318 -6.44 3.25 0.18
N CYS A 319 -5.34 2.59 0.54
CA CYS A 319 -4.60 1.70 -0.35
C CYS A 319 -5.44 0.44 -0.69
N PRO A 320 -5.54 0.04 -1.97
CA PRO A 320 -6.25 -1.18 -2.36
C PRO A 320 -5.73 -2.45 -1.67
N ALA A 321 -4.42 -2.50 -1.35
CA ALA A 321 -3.80 -3.63 -0.67
C ALA A 321 -4.35 -3.88 0.74
N PHE A 322 -4.94 -2.87 1.40
CA PHE A 322 -5.63 -3.05 2.68
C PHE A 322 -6.81 -4.03 2.57
N TYR A 323 -7.47 -4.05 1.43
CA TYR A 323 -8.64 -4.89 1.16
C TYR A 323 -8.26 -6.28 0.65
N THR A 324 -6.97 -6.52 0.39
CA THR A 324 -6.46 -7.82 -0.07
C THR A 324 -5.84 -8.56 1.11
N THR A 325 -6.50 -9.65 1.53
CA THR A 325 -6.02 -10.45 2.66
C THR A 325 -4.59 -10.92 2.44
N ASN A 326 -3.73 -10.69 3.45
CA ASN A 326 -2.32 -11.08 3.51
C ASN A 326 -1.36 -10.42 2.51
N LEU A 327 -1.78 -9.45 1.68
CA LEU A 327 -0.83 -8.82 0.74
C LEU A 327 0.25 -8.00 1.47
N ILE A 328 -0.13 -7.16 2.43
CA ILE A 328 0.84 -6.41 3.25
C ILE A 328 1.71 -7.36 4.09
N LYS A 329 1.13 -8.47 4.58
CA LYS A 329 1.90 -9.50 5.29
C LYS A 329 2.96 -10.13 4.38
N LEU A 330 2.59 -10.47 3.14
CA LEU A 330 3.54 -11.02 2.15
C LEU A 330 4.70 -10.05 1.88
N TYR A 331 4.42 -8.75 1.80
CA TYR A 331 5.46 -7.72 1.70
C TYR A 331 6.38 -7.70 2.91
N LEU A 332 5.82 -7.77 4.13
CA LEU A 332 6.63 -7.87 5.35
C LEU A 332 7.47 -9.15 5.36
N ASP A 333 6.90 -10.30 5.01
CA ASP A 333 7.60 -11.59 5.00
C ASP A 333 8.81 -11.56 4.05
N ILE A 334 8.66 -10.96 2.87
CA ILE A 334 9.76 -10.76 1.91
C ILE A 334 10.86 -9.91 2.54
N VAL A 335 10.50 -8.76 3.12
CA VAL A 335 11.47 -7.81 3.69
C VAL A 335 12.17 -8.38 4.93
N ALA A 336 11.42 -9.01 5.84
CA ALA A 336 11.97 -9.62 7.04
C ALA A 336 12.89 -10.81 6.71
N GLY A 337 12.51 -11.63 5.71
CA GLY A 337 13.37 -12.69 5.20
C GLY A 337 14.69 -12.17 4.62
N LEU A 338 14.64 -11.09 3.85
CA LEU A 338 15.84 -10.41 3.35
C LEU A 338 16.67 -9.80 4.49
N ALA A 339 16.03 -9.21 5.49
CA ALA A 339 16.71 -8.62 6.64
C ALA A 339 17.49 -9.67 7.45
N LEU A 340 16.91 -10.85 7.66
CA LEU A 340 17.59 -11.99 8.27
C LEU A 340 18.77 -12.46 7.41
N GLU A 341 18.54 -12.67 6.12
CA GLU A 341 19.53 -13.19 5.18
C GLU A 341 20.77 -12.30 5.04
N TYR A 342 20.58 -10.97 5.03
CA TYR A 342 21.67 -10.00 4.93
C TYR A 342 22.12 -9.46 6.30
N SER A 343 21.69 -10.10 7.39
CA SER A 343 22.01 -9.73 8.78
C SER A 343 21.71 -8.26 9.12
N VAL A 344 20.72 -7.66 8.46
CA VAL A 344 20.39 -6.23 8.59
C VAL A 344 20.16 -5.84 10.05
N TYR A 345 19.45 -6.67 10.81
CA TYR A 345 19.19 -6.39 12.22
C TYR A 345 20.47 -6.14 13.03
N ASP A 346 21.47 -7.02 12.89
CA ASP A 346 22.74 -6.91 13.61
C ASP A 346 23.52 -5.67 13.20
N ARG A 347 23.50 -5.36 11.90
CA ARG A 347 24.21 -4.21 11.32
C ARG A 347 23.62 -2.87 11.73
N LEU A 348 22.36 -2.84 12.16
CA LEU A 348 21.66 -1.64 12.58
C LEU A 348 21.60 -1.45 14.10
N GLN A 349 22.16 -2.39 14.88
CA GLN A 349 22.25 -2.24 16.34
C GLN A 349 23.30 -1.22 16.80
N GLU A 350 24.15 -0.75 15.89
CA GLU A 350 25.21 0.22 16.17
C GLU A 350 24.60 1.60 16.47
N GLY A 351 24.25 1.81 17.74
CA GLY A 351 23.98 3.08 18.38
C GLY A 351 25.24 3.91 18.55
#